data_AF-A0AAV4TWN7-F1
#
_entry.id   AF-A0AAV4TWN7-F1
#
_cell.length_a   1.000
_cell.length_b   1.000
_cell.length_c   1.000
_cell.angle_alpha   90.00
_cell.angle_beta   90.00
_cell.angle_gamma   90.00
#
_symmetry.space_group_name_H-M   'P 1'
#
loop_
_entity.id
_entity.type
_entity.pdbx_description
1 polymer ?
#
loop_
_entity_poly.entity_id
_entity_poly.type
_entity_poly.pdbx_seq_one_letter_code
_entity_poly.pdbx_strand_id
1 'polypeptide(L)'
;MDLKGKEITPEEREIIIKLRNDGKTLREIDKIVGRTHFSIRRVINNYTSSKSIISKARSERPSKLTAREKRYVFKSCMRFASFRDMRVATTPFEEETGMRIEVEERRGICGDSMRIEEAEMKNV
;
A
#
# COMPACT_ATOMS: atom_id res chain seq x y z
N MET A 1 30.09 -5.69 3.04
CA MET A 1 28.94 -4.81 3.35
C MET A 1 27.71 -5.43 2.68
N ASP A 2 26.88 -6.14 3.44
CA ASP A 2 25.71 -6.81 2.85
C ASP A 2 24.58 -5.81 2.59
N LEU A 3 24.37 -5.50 1.31
CA LEU A 3 23.35 -4.56 0.82
C LEU A 3 22.02 -5.25 0.47
N LYS A 4 21.84 -6.51 0.91
CA LYS A 4 20.67 -7.33 0.60
C LYS A 4 19.42 -6.74 1.26
N GLY A 5 18.39 -6.45 0.46
CA GLY A 5 17.11 -5.92 0.93
C GLY A 5 17.07 -4.41 1.21
N LYS A 6 18.20 -3.70 1.13
CA LYS A 6 18.23 -2.24 1.27
C LYS A 6 17.86 -1.56 -0.04
N GLU A 7 16.93 -0.62 0.03
CA GLU A 7 16.58 0.23 -1.11
C GLU A 7 17.80 1.07 -1.53
N ILE A 8 17.81 1.43 -2.83
CA ILE A 8 18.85 2.29 -3.39
C ILE A 8 18.45 3.72 -3.08
N THR A 9 19.32 4.43 -2.38
CA THR A 9 19.14 5.83 -2.02
C THR A 9 19.04 6.71 -3.27
N PRO A 10 18.37 7.87 -3.20
CA PRO A 10 18.27 8.77 -4.35
C PRO A 10 19.66 9.25 -4.85
N GLU A 11 20.61 9.43 -3.94
CA GLU A 11 22.00 9.82 -4.25
C GLU A 11 22.71 8.75 -5.09
N GLU A 12 22.65 7.48 -4.67
CA GLU A 12 23.20 6.35 -5.44
C GLU A 12 22.56 6.26 -6.84
N ARG A 13 21.26 6.54 -6.97
CA ARG A 13 20.58 6.54 -8.27
C ARG A 13 21.06 7.66 -9.19
N GLU A 14 21.28 8.84 -8.64
CA GLU A 14 21.81 9.96 -9.40
C GLU A 14 23.21 9.64 -9.95
N ILE A 15 24.06 9.00 -9.13
CA ILE A 15 25.38 8.51 -9.55
C ILE A 15 25.24 7.48 -10.67
N ILE A 16 24.34 6.49 -10.53
CA ILE A 16 24.09 5.48 -11.57
C ILE A 16 23.67 6.12 -12.90
N ILE A 17 22.80 7.13 -12.87
CA ILE A 17 22.31 7.82 -14.06
C ILE A 17 23.44 8.63 -14.71
N LYS A 18 24.24 9.36 -13.92
CA LYS A 18 25.41 10.11 -14.42
C LYS A 18 26.40 9.17 -15.13
N LEU A 19 26.81 8.09 -14.47
CA LEU A 19 27.74 7.11 -15.05
C LEU A 19 27.19 6.45 -16.32
N ARG A 20 25.87 6.26 -16.41
CA ARG A 20 25.25 5.72 -17.62
C ARG A 20 25.25 6.74 -18.77
N ASN A 21 25.03 8.02 -18.48
CA ASN A 21 25.13 9.10 -19.47
C ASN A 21 26.57 9.28 -19.96
N ASP A 22 27.56 9.05 -19.09
CA ASP A 22 28.98 9.02 -19.45
C ASP A 22 29.38 7.80 -20.31
N GLY A 23 28.44 6.90 -20.60
CA GLY A 23 28.65 5.75 -21.47
C GLY A 23 29.26 4.52 -20.79
N LYS A 24 29.36 4.51 -19.45
CA LYS A 24 29.92 3.34 -18.73
C LYS A 24 29.01 2.13 -18.84
N THR A 25 29.64 0.96 -18.86
CA THR A 25 28.93 -0.33 -18.89
C THR A 25 28.32 -0.65 -17.52
N LEU A 26 27.28 -1.48 -17.51
CA LEU A 26 26.61 -1.87 -16.26
C LEU A 26 27.55 -2.58 -15.27
N ARG A 27 28.57 -3.30 -15.78
CA ARG A 27 29.57 -4.00 -14.96
C ARG A 27 30.52 -3.03 -14.26
N GLU A 28 30.91 -1.94 -14.93
CA GLU A 28 31.75 -0.91 -14.32
C GLU A 28 30.97 -0.15 -13.25
N ILE A 29 29.70 0.14 -13.51
CA ILE A 29 28.81 0.79 -12.53
C ILE A 29 28.63 -0.11 -11.30
N ASP A 30 28.47 -1.43 -11.47
CA ASP A 30 28.39 -2.40 -10.37
C ASP A 30 29.63 -2.32 -9.47
N LYS A 31 30.83 -2.32 -10.05
CA LYS A 31 32.09 -2.18 -9.29
C LYS A 31 32.20 -0.86 -8.54
N ILE A 32 31.67 0.23 -9.08
CA ILE A 32 31.76 1.57 -8.48
C ILE A 32 30.74 1.73 -7.34
N VAL A 33 29.49 1.32 -7.58
CA VAL A 33 28.37 1.56 -6.64
C VAL A 33 28.21 0.39 -5.65
N GLY A 34 28.78 -0.77 -5.95
CA GLY A 34 28.65 -1.98 -5.12
C GLY A 34 27.25 -2.59 -5.14
N ARG A 35 26.46 -2.32 -6.18
CA ARG A 35 25.07 -2.76 -6.32
C ARG A 35 24.95 -3.72 -7.49
N THR A 36 24.20 -4.81 -7.28
CA THR A 36 24.05 -5.84 -8.30
C THR A 36 23.61 -5.27 -9.65
N HIS A 37 24.17 -5.84 -10.72
CA HIS A 37 23.79 -5.55 -12.11
C HIS A 37 22.27 -5.45 -12.35
N PHE A 38 21.46 -6.32 -11.75
CA PHE A 38 19.99 -6.28 -11.89
C PHE A 38 19.35 -5.04 -11.27
N SER A 39 19.83 -4.65 -10.09
CA SER A 39 19.38 -3.44 -9.40
C SER A 39 19.69 -2.19 -10.23
N ILE A 40 20.90 -2.10 -10.79
CA ILE A 40 21.33 -1.00 -11.67
C ILE A 40 20.45 -0.94 -12.92
N ARG A 41 20.25 -2.09 -13.59
CA ARG A 41 19.39 -2.18 -14.78
C ARG A 41 17.97 -1.72 -14.48
N ARG A 42 17.42 -2.09 -13.34
CA ARG A 42 16.08 -1.65 -12.90
C ARG A 42 16.01 -0.14 -12.72
N VAL A 43 17.02 0.48 -12.11
CA VAL A 43 17.10 1.94 -11.94
C VAL A 43 17.10 2.64 -13.31
N ILE A 44 17.94 2.17 -14.24
CA ILE A 44 18.04 2.76 -15.59
C ILE A 44 16.72 2.64 -16.33
N ASN A 45 16.08 1.46 -16.34
CA ASN A 45 14.78 1.26 -17.01
C ASN A 45 13.67 2.13 -16.41
N ASN A 46 13.66 2.30 -15.09
CA ASN A 46 12.72 3.19 -14.42
C ASN A 46 12.96 4.66 -14.79
N TYR A 47 14.22 5.07 -14.89
CA TYR A 47 14.59 6.43 -15.29
C TYR A 47 14.24 6.70 -16.75
N THR A 48 14.49 5.76 -17.67
CA THR A 48 14.15 5.96 -19.09
C THR A 48 12.64 6.09 -19.30
N SER A 49 11.83 5.37 -18.52
CA SER A 49 10.36 5.41 -18.62
C SER A 49 9.71 6.58 -17.90
N SER A 50 10.15 6.91 -16.68
CA SER A 50 9.51 7.93 -15.83
C SER A 50 10.28 9.24 -15.71
N LYS A 51 11.56 9.27 -16.11
CA LYS A 51 12.51 10.38 -15.91
C LYS A 51 12.64 10.85 -14.46
N SER A 52 12.24 10.01 -13.49
CA SER A 52 12.33 10.31 -12.06
C SER A 52 13.51 9.60 -11.42
N ILE A 53 14.24 10.34 -10.59
CA ILE A 53 15.33 9.80 -9.75
C ILE A 53 14.74 9.10 -8.52
N ILE A 54 13.62 9.61 -8.01
CA ILE A 54 12.99 9.14 -6.77
C ILE A 54 12.26 7.82 -7.03
N SER A 55 12.39 6.88 -6.08
CA SER A 55 11.59 5.64 -6.10
C SER A 55 10.12 5.94 -5.95
N LYS A 56 9.29 5.26 -6.74
CA LYS A 56 7.86 5.20 -6.45
C LYS A 56 7.68 4.63 -5.04
N ALA A 57 6.86 5.29 -4.25
CA ALA A 57 6.42 4.77 -2.97
C ALA A 57 5.77 3.40 -3.17
N ARG A 58 5.89 2.52 -2.17
CA ARG A 58 5.17 1.24 -2.20
C ARG A 58 3.69 1.55 -2.11
N SER A 59 2.94 1.13 -3.13
CA SER A 59 1.48 1.18 -3.08
C SER A 59 1.00 0.04 -2.20
N GLU A 60 0.23 0.37 -1.17
CA GLU A 60 -0.51 -0.63 -0.42
C GLU A 60 -1.59 -1.27 -1.30
N ARG A 61 -2.11 -2.41 -0.85
CA ARG A 61 -3.27 -3.03 -1.48
C ARG A 61 -4.45 -2.05 -1.38
N PRO A 62 -5.21 -1.79 -2.46
CA PRO A 62 -6.39 -0.96 -2.38
C PRO A 62 -7.36 -1.53 -1.33
N SER A 63 -7.97 -0.65 -0.54
CA SER A 63 -8.92 -1.08 0.49
C SER A 63 -10.16 -1.70 -0.14
N LYS A 64 -10.69 -2.77 0.48
CA LYS A 64 -11.93 -3.43 0.04
C LYS A 64 -13.10 -2.44 -0.03
N LEU A 65 -13.20 -1.56 0.98
CA LEU A 65 -14.20 -0.49 1.00
C LEU A 65 -13.74 0.74 0.23
N THR A 66 -14.65 1.30 -0.56
CA THR A 66 -14.48 2.61 -1.19
C THR A 66 -14.60 3.75 -0.18
N ALA A 67 -14.13 4.94 -0.54
CA ALA A 67 -14.23 6.12 0.33
C ALA A 67 -15.68 6.53 0.65
N ARG A 68 -16.64 6.19 -0.21
CA ARG A 68 -18.07 6.44 0.04
C ARG A 68 -18.58 5.50 1.13
N GLU A 69 -18.23 4.23 1.04
CA GLU A 69 -18.67 3.18 1.96
C GLU A 69 -18.07 3.39 3.34
N LYS A 70 -16.77 3.72 3.42
CA LYS A 70 -16.13 4.11 4.69
C LYS A 70 -16.86 5.28 5.36
N ARG A 71 -17.27 6.29 4.58
CA ARG A 71 -18.04 7.44 5.11
C ARG A 71 -19.45 7.05 5.55
N TYR A 72 -20.09 6.12 4.84
CA TYR A 72 -21.38 5.59 5.23
C TYR A 72 -21.30 4.87 6.58
N VAL A 73 -20.36 3.93 6.70
CA VAL A 73 -20.10 3.18 7.94
C VAL A 73 -19.79 4.14 9.09
N PHE A 74 -18.88 5.10 8.89
CA PHE A 74 -18.54 6.10 9.92
C PHE A 74 -19.74 6.95 10.34
N LYS A 75 -20.58 7.40 9.41
CA LYS A 75 -21.80 8.15 9.74
C LYS A 75 -22.82 7.29 10.49
N SER A 76 -22.96 6.02 10.12
CA SER A 76 -23.83 5.08 10.83
C SER A 76 -23.32 4.86 12.27
N CYS A 77 -22.02 4.66 12.48
CA CYS A 77 -21.42 4.60 13.82
C CYS A 77 -21.75 5.84 14.66
N MET A 78 -21.62 7.04 14.08
CA MET A 78 -21.83 8.30 14.83
C MET A 78 -23.30 8.65 15.05
N ARG A 79 -24.21 8.14 14.20
CA ARG A 79 -25.65 8.42 14.28
C ARG A 79 -26.35 7.55 15.31
N PHE A 80 -25.90 6.31 15.49
CA PHE A 80 -26.56 5.35 16.35
C PHE A 80 -25.80 5.20 17.67
N ALA A 81 -26.49 5.44 18.79
CA ALA A 81 -25.92 5.29 20.12
C ALA A 81 -25.71 3.81 20.51
N SER A 82 -26.43 2.89 19.85
CA SER A 82 -26.33 1.46 20.09
C SER A 82 -25.83 0.71 18.85
N PHE A 83 -25.01 -0.30 19.13
CA PHE A 83 -24.43 -1.16 18.12
C PHE A 83 -25.48 -2.00 17.35
N ARG A 84 -26.61 -2.28 18.00
CA ARG A 84 -27.73 -3.02 17.41
C ARG A 84 -28.43 -2.19 16.33
N ASP A 85 -28.63 -0.90 16.59
CA ASP A 85 -29.24 0.03 15.64
C ASP A 85 -28.31 0.28 14.44
N MET A 86 -26.99 0.31 14.69
CA MET A 86 -25.99 0.40 13.63
C MET A 86 -26.05 -0.81 12.69
N ARG A 87 -26.09 -2.04 13.22
CA ARG A 87 -26.16 -3.28 12.40
C ARG A 87 -27.42 -3.29 11.51
N VAL A 88 -28.57 -2.91 12.05
CA VAL A 88 -29.84 -2.87 11.30
C VAL A 88 -29.77 -1.84 10.16
N ALA A 89 -29.13 -0.69 10.38
CA ALA A 89 -28.98 0.33 9.36
C ALA A 89 -27.91 0.00 8.29
N THR A 90 -26.99 -0.93 8.57
CA THR A 90 -25.99 -1.38 7.59
C THR A 90 -26.46 -2.57 6.75
N THR A 91 -27.53 -3.28 7.09
CA THR A 91 -28.00 -4.43 6.29
C THR A 91 -28.35 -4.09 4.83
N PRO A 92 -28.95 -2.93 4.48
CA PRO A 92 -29.21 -2.61 3.08
C PRO A 92 -27.92 -2.40 2.29
N PHE A 93 -26.85 -1.95 2.96
CA PHE A 93 -25.53 -1.81 2.37
C PHE A 93 -24.85 -3.17 2.12
N GLU A 94 -25.02 -4.13 3.05
CA GLU A 94 -24.49 -5.49 2.89
C GLU A 94 -25.19 -6.26 1.76
N GLU A 95 -26.50 -6.05 1.57
CA GLU A 95 -27.29 -6.64 0.47
C GLU A 95 -26.89 -6.10 -0.90
N GLU A 96 -26.60 -4.80 -1.00
CA GLU A 96 -26.19 -4.16 -2.27
C GLU A 96 -24.75 -4.51 -2.68
N THR A 97 -23.84 -4.68 -1.70
CA THR A 97 -22.40 -4.88 -1.97
C THR A 97 -21.91 -6.31 -1.80
N GLY A 98 -22.71 -7.17 -1.14
CA GLY A 98 -22.31 -8.52 -0.76
C GLY A 98 -21.16 -8.57 0.26
N MET A 99 -20.74 -7.43 0.82
CA MET A 99 -19.70 -7.35 1.84
C MET A 99 -20.34 -7.31 3.23
N ARG A 100 -20.08 -8.33 4.04
CA ARG A 100 -20.43 -8.30 5.47
C ARG A 100 -19.36 -7.54 6.26
N ILE A 101 -19.79 -6.58 7.06
CA ILE A 101 -18.91 -5.82 7.95
C ILE A 101 -19.03 -6.42 9.34
N GLU A 102 -18.09 -7.30 9.71
CA GLU A 102 -17.99 -7.76 11.09
C GLU A 102 -17.36 -6.66 11.94
N VAL A 103 -18.21 -5.96 12.70
CA VAL A 103 -17.74 -4.98 13.67
C VAL A 103 -17.54 -5.70 15.02
N GLU A 104 -16.31 -5.69 15.52
CA GLU A 104 -15.92 -6.27 16.81
C GLU A 104 -16.13 -5.23 17.93
N GLU A 105 -16.88 -5.58 18.98
CA GLU A 105 -17.17 -4.69 20.10
C GLU A 105 -15.95 -4.62 21.05
N ARG A 106 -15.02 -3.70 20.83
CA ARG A 106 -13.94 -3.43 21.79
C ARG A 106 -14.42 -2.45 22.85
N ARG A 107 -14.84 -2.98 24.01
CA ARG A 107 -15.18 -2.15 25.18
C ARG A 107 -13.92 -1.42 25.66
N GLY A 108 -13.90 -0.12 25.43
CA GLY A 108 -12.92 0.80 26.01
C GLY A 108 -11.91 1.31 25.01
N ILE A 109 -12.27 2.39 24.32
CA ILE A 109 -11.62 3.72 24.36
C ILE A 109 -12.29 4.53 23.25
N CYS A 110 -12.77 5.73 23.59
CA CYS A 110 -13.12 6.75 22.60
C CYS A 110 -11.91 6.95 21.65
N GLY A 111 -11.97 6.32 20.47
CA GLY A 111 -10.85 6.22 19.55
C GLY A 111 -10.79 4.86 18.85
N ASP A 112 -11.88 4.44 18.20
CA ASP A 112 -11.98 3.10 17.63
C ASP A 112 -11.13 2.93 16.37
N SER A 113 -10.14 2.04 16.45
CA SER A 113 -9.52 1.42 15.28
C SER A 113 -10.44 0.28 14.78
N MET A 114 -11.24 0.52 13.73
CA MET A 114 -11.97 -0.54 13.04
C MET A 114 -10.97 -1.50 12.38
N ARG A 115 -10.91 -2.75 12.83
CA ARG A 115 -10.26 -3.86 12.11
C ARG A 115 -11.34 -4.66 11.38
N ILE A 116 -11.15 -4.85 10.08
CA ILE A 116 -12.02 -5.66 9.22
C ILE A 116 -11.29 -6.99 9.03
N GLU A 117 -11.75 -8.05 9.69
CA GLU A 117 -11.27 -9.42 9.47
C GLU A 117 -12.24 -10.17 8.54
N GLU A 118 -11.73 -11.20 7.86
CA GLU A 118 -12.40 -11.86 6.74
C GLU A 118 -13.48 -12.83 7.21
N ALA A 119 -14.74 -12.62 6.79
CA ALA A 119 -15.75 -13.66 6.84
C ALA A 119 -15.45 -14.69 5.74
N GLU A 120 -14.96 -15.87 6.13
CA GLU A 120 -14.83 -17.01 5.24
C GLU A 120 -16.22 -17.38 4.66
N MET A 121 -16.37 -17.30 3.34
CA MET A 121 -17.55 -17.81 2.65
C MET A 121 -17.56 -19.35 2.74
N LYS A 122 -18.31 -19.91 3.68
CA LYS A 122 -18.75 -21.30 3.62
C LYS A 122 -19.96 -21.38 2.68
N ASN A 123 -19.70 -21.81 1.45
CA ASN A 123 -20.75 -22.22 0.52
C ASN A 123 -21.50 -23.41 1.12
N VAL A 124 -22.82 -23.27 1.29
CA VAL A 124 -23.77 -24.38 1.46
C VAL A 124 -24.68 -24.36 0.24
#